data_AF-A0A1B2YRL0-F1
#
_entry.id   AF-A0A1B2YRL0-F1
#
_cell.length_a   1.000
_cell.length_b   1.000
_cell.length_c   1.000
_cell.angle_alpha   90.00
_cell.angle_beta   90.00
_cell.angle_gamma   90.00
#
_symmetry.space_group_name_H-M   'P 1'
#
loop_
_entity.id
_entity.type
_entity.pdbx_description
1 polymer ?
#
loop_
_entity_poly.entity_id
_entity_poly.type
_entity_poly.pdbx_seq_one_letter_code
_entity_poly.pdbx_strand_id
1 'polypeptide(L)'
;MKKITLLYILALTAGLQTVFAQSASLAEPGVAVFYPKDFDSIHTLPSLAVIKDLPKRDSLPAAWRVKPKFIQMDGKSSVHFDLNPETDLYGTGEVIGDLRRNGSDVTLWNTDNYEYGKFEGKQLYQAHPWVLGVRADGSSFGILADNYWRQEIRLENGVDIVSEGPSFRVIVIEKETPQEIMVALGELTGTMAMPPLWALGYQQSRYSYFPDTNVQELADEFRDRKIPADVIWMDIDYMEGFRVFTFDPKGFPDPKGLNDYLHARDFKSVFMIDPGVKQDSLYSVYQEGKAGNHWVQDSLGNEYNGEVWPGQVAFPDYTRPETQKWWASLYTDFMNMGIDG
;
A
#
# COMPACT_ATOMS: atom_id res chain seq x y z
N MET A 1 47.56 0.44 47.25
CA MET A 1 46.59 -0.11 46.27
C MET A 1 45.18 0.05 46.81
N LYS A 2 44.41 1.04 46.32
CA LYS A 2 42.96 1.13 46.57
C LYS A 2 42.29 1.42 45.22
N LYS A 3 41.43 0.49 44.78
CA LYS A 3 40.66 0.57 43.54
C LYS A 3 39.56 1.62 43.72
N ILE A 4 39.50 2.59 42.81
CA ILE A 4 38.35 3.49 42.65
C ILE A 4 37.46 2.85 41.60
N THR A 5 36.24 2.49 42.00
CA THR A 5 35.20 1.97 41.11
C THR A 5 34.36 3.16 40.65
N LEU A 6 34.36 3.45 39.35
CA LEU A 6 33.57 4.53 38.76
C LEU A 6 32.17 3.97 38.45
N LEU A 7 31.14 4.44 39.16
CA LEU A 7 29.75 4.16 38.84
C LEU A 7 29.33 5.05 37.65
N TYR A 8 28.98 4.45 36.52
CA TYR A 8 28.27 5.15 35.45
C TYR A 8 26.78 5.23 35.82
N ILE A 9 26.28 6.45 36.04
CA ILE A 9 24.85 6.72 36.15
C ILE A 9 24.33 6.87 34.71
N LEU A 10 23.54 5.90 34.25
CA LEU A 10 22.73 6.04 33.04
C LEU A 10 21.62 7.05 33.35
N ALA A 11 21.69 8.23 32.74
CA ALA A 11 20.59 9.18 32.76
C ALA A 11 19.50 8.67 31.80
N LEU A 12 18.41 8.15 32.35
CA LEU A 12 17.16 7.96 31.61
C LEU A 12 16.58 9.36 31.34
N THR A 13 16.73 9.86 30.12
CA THR A 13 15.96 11.00 29.64
C THR A 13 14.53 10.52 29.39
N ALA A 14 13.67 10.62 30.41
CA ALA A 14 12.23 10.48 30.23
C ALA A 14 11.74 11.66 29.38
N GLY A 15 11.41 11.41 28.11
CA GLY A 15 10.75 12.39 27.25
C GLY A 15 9.46 12.87 27.90
N LEU A 16 9.20 14.17 27.84
CA LEU A 16 7.95 14.77 28.32
C LEU A 16 6.78 14.28 27.45
N GLN A 17 5.99 13.33 27.96
CA GLN A 17 4.75 12.92 27.34
C GLN A 17 3.63 13.89 27.73
N THR A 18 3.03 14.57 26.75
CA THR A 18 1.83 15.40 26.96
C THR A 18 0.61 14.70 26.36
N VAL A 19 -0.39 14.42 27.21
CA VAL A 19 -1.70 13.91 26.78
C VAL A 19 -2.59 15.10 26.40
N PHE A 20 -3.19 15.06 25.22
CA PHE A 20 -3.99 16.16 24.70
C PHE A 20 -5.49 15.97 24.92
N ALA A 21 -6.22 17.10 24.93
CA ALA A 21 -7.66 17.07 24.75
C ALA A 21 -7.99 16.46 23.37
N GLN A 22 -9.10 15.75 23.28
CA GLN A 22 -9.56 15.12 22.04
C GLN A 22 -11.06 15.35 21.87
N SER A 23 -11.51 15.31 20.63
CA SER A 23 -12.94 15.24 20.32
C SER A 23 -13.24 13.92 19.66
N ALA A 24 -14.47 13.43 19.86
CA ALA A 24 -14.89 12.19 19.25
C ALA A 24 -16.40 12.17 19.02
N SER A 25 -16.81 11.43 18.00
CA SER A 25 -18.21 11.31 17.61
C SER A 25 -18.44 9.96 16.95
N LEU A 26 -19.66 9.44 17.06
CA LEU A 26 -20.11 8.35 16.20
C LEU A 26 -20.35 8.89 14.79
N ALA A 27 -19.81 8.16 13.81
CA ALA A 27 -20.18 8.34 12.41
C ALA A 27 -21.40 7.47 12.07
N GLU A 28 -21.46 6.26 12.63
CA GLU A 28 -22.59 5.33 12.51
C GLU A 28 -22.52 4.28 13.64
N PRO A 29 -23.54 3.42 13.81
CA PRO A 29 -23.53 2.40 14.85
C PRO A 29 -22.30 1.49 14.79
N GLY A 30 -21.47 1.55 15.84
CA GLY A 30 -20.23 0.78 15.95
C GLY A 30 -19.04 1.37 15.21
N VAL A 31 -19.12 2.60 14.68
CA VAL A 31 -17.97 3.30 14.05
C VAL A 31 -17.83 4.69 14.66
N ALA A 32 -16.71 4.93 15.32
CA ALA A 32 -16.38 6.21 15.93
C ALA A 32 -15.13 6.81 15.31
N VAL A 33 -15.08 8.13 15.27
CA VAL A 33 -13.92 8.88 14.81
C VAL A 33 -13.40 9.73 15.97
N PHE A 34 -12.11 9.66 16.22
CA PHE A 34 -11.42 10.40 17.27
C PHE A 34 -10.40 11.34 16.65
N TYR A 35 -10.40 12.57 17.12
CA TYR A 35 -9.55 13.65 16.64
C TYR A 35 -8.68 14.19 17.77
N PRO A 36 -7.35 14.30 17.58
CA PRO A 36 -6.52 15.10 18.48
C PRO A 36 -6.89 16.58 18.39
N LYS A 37 -6.59 17.36 19.43
CA LYS A 37 -6.94 18.80 19.50
C LYS A 37 -6.37 19.62 18.33
N ASP A 38 -5.17 19.26 17.89
CA ASP A 38 -4.37 19.92 16.86
C ASP A 38 -4.52 19.26 15.48
N PHE A 39 -5.59 18.47 15.27
CA PHE A 39 -5.89 17.88 13.97
C PHE A 39 -6.10 18.95 12.89
N ASP A 40 -5.25 18.94 11.86
CA ASP A 40 -5.34 19.85 10.72
C ASP A 40 -6.15 19.22 9.58
N SER A 41 -7.46 19.43 9.62
CA SER A 41 -8.36 18.89 8.58
C SER A 41 -8.14 19.49 7.19
N ILE A 42 -7.47 20.64 7.06
CA ILE A 42 -7.28 21.31 5.76
C ILE A 42 -6.22 20.58 4.93
N HIS A 43 -5.15 20.14 5.59
CA HIS A 43 -4.02 19.49 4.92
C HIS A 43 -3.99 17.97 5.05
N THR A 44 -4.87 17.38 5.87
CA THR A 44 -4.94 15.91 6.06
C THR A 44 -6.18 15.26 5.48
N LEU A 45 -7.15 16.05 4.97
CA LEU A 45 -8.34 15.54 4.29
C LEU A 45 -8.41 16.05 2.85
N PRO A 46 -9.07 15.31 1.92
CA PRO A 46 -9.74 14.03 2.14
C PRO A 46 -8.76 12.89 2.47
N SER A 47 -9.27 11.87 3.17
CA SER A 47 -8.50 10.67 3.45
C SER A 47 -8.11 9.96 2.15
N LEU A 48 -6.90 9.42 2.10
CA LEU A 48 -6.48 8.51 1.02
C LEU A 48 -6.96 7.07 1.25
N ALA A 49 -7.33 6.71 2.47
CA ALA A 49 -7.75 5.36 2.84
C ALA A 49 -9.27 5.19 2.92
N VAL A 50 -10.01 6.26 3.26
CA VAL A 50 -11.44 6.21 3.57
C VAL A 50 -12.24 6.93 2.49
N ILE A 51 -13.08 6.18 1.79
CA ILE A 51 -13.95 6.69 0.72
C ILE A 51 -15.36 7.03 1.21
N LYS A 52 -15.77 6.47 2.35
CA LYS A 52 -17.08 6.71 2.97
C LYS A 52 -17.06 8.01 3.76
N ASP A 53 -18.10 8.82 3.63
CA ASP A 53 -18.26 10.02 4.47
C ASP A 53 -18.46 9.63 5.94
N LEU A 54 -17.80 10.38 6.84
CA LEU A 54 -17.79 10.14 8.29
C LEU A 54 -18.30 11.38 9.03
N PRO A 55 -19.61 11.67 8.96
CA PRO A 55 -20.19 12.85 9.58
C PRO A 55 -20.17 12.73 11.12
N LYS A 56 -20.04 13.86 11.81
CA LYS A 56 -20.21 13.90 13.27
C LYS A 56 -21.71 13.82 13.60
N ARG A 57 -22.21 12.66 14.00
CA ARG A 57 -23.65 12.46 14.29
C ARG A 57 -23.95 12.53 15.78
N ASP A 58 -23.54 11.50 16.51
CA ASP A 58 -23.92 11.30 17.91
C ASP A 58 -22.71 11.35 18.84
N SER A 59 -22.98 11.59 20.12
CA SER A 59 -21.98 11.38 21.17
C SER A 59 -21.67 9.89 21.33
N LEU A 60 -20.44 9.57 21.74
CA LEU A 60 -20.05 8.21 22.04
C LEU A 60 -20.92 7.62 23.18
N PRO A 61 -21.38 6.37 23.06
CA PRO A 61 -22.04 5.67 24.16
C PRO A 61 -21.10 5.56 25.35
N ALA A 62 -21.65 5.63 26.58
CA ALA A 62 -20.85 5.47 27.80
C ALA A 62 -20.10 4.13 27.85
N ALA A 63 -20.65 3.10 27.20
CA ALA A 63 -20.09 1.75 27.12
C ALA A 63 -18.99 1.57 26.07
N TRP A 64 -18.65 2.59 25.26
CA TRP A 64 -17.58 2.49 24.26
C TRP A 64 -16.25 2.14 24.93
N ARG A 65 -15.59 1.05 24.51
CA ARG A 65 -14.48 0.45 25.26
C ARG A 65 -13.12 0.97 24.79
N VAL A 66 -12.88 0.97 23.47
CA VAL A 66 -11.57 1.28 22.89
C VAL A 66 -11.44 2.79 22.68
N LYS A 67 -10.62 3.45 23.50
CA LYS A 67 -10.43 4.90 23.47
C LYS A 67 -8.95 5.23 23.24
N PRO A 68 -8.63 6.12 22.28
CA PRO A 68 -7.26 6.57 22.08
C PRO A 68 -6.84 7.53 23.20
N LYS A 69 -5.54 7.54 23.46
CA LYS A 69 -4.82 8.60 24.15
C LYS A 69 -3.83 9.19 23.15
N PHE A 70 -4.12 10.39 22.64
CA PHE A 70 -3.18 11.10 21.77
C PHE A 70 -2.03 11.70 22.59
N ILE A 71 -0.81 11.41 22.16
CA ILE A 71 0.44 11.76 22.84
C ILE A 71 1.37 12.41 21.81
N GLN A 72 2.08 13.45 22.22
CA GLN A 72 3.21 13.98 21.46
C GLN A 72 4.50 13.63 22.19
N MET A 73 5.46 13.04 21.46
CA MET A 73 6.74 12.62 22.02
C MET A 73 7.84 12.95 21.01
N ASP A 74 8.85 13.73 21.43
CA ASP A 74 10.01 14.12 20.62
C ASP A 74 9.64 14.73 19.25
N GLY A 75 8.56 15.53 19.21
CA GLY A 75 8.05 16.15 17.98
C GLY A 75 7.24 15.22 17.08
N LYS A 76 7.10 13.94 17.42
CA LYS A 76 6.25 12.97 16.71
C LYS A 76 4.85 12.92 17.31
N SER A 77 3.85 12.77 16.45
CA SER A 77 2.47 12.54 16.85
C SER A 77 2.23 11.04 17.06
N SER A 78 1.63 10.66 18.17
CA SER A 78 1.38 9.26 18.52
C SER A 78 0.02 9.06 19.16
N VAL A 79 -0.47 7.83 19.12
CA VAL A 79 -1.71 7.43 19.76
C VAL A 79 -1.52 6.08 20.44
N HIS A 80 -1.94 5.99 21.69
CA HIS A 80 -1.91 4.78 22.49
C HIS A 80 -3.34 4.30 22.79
N PHE A 81 -3.54 2.98 22.80
CA PHE A 81 -4.77 2.33 23.24
C PHE A 81 -4.43 1.28 24.31
N ASP A 82 -4.94 1.48 25.53
CA ASP A 82 -4.86 0.46 26.57
C ASP A 82 -5.88 -0.65 26.27
N LEU A 83 -5.41 -1.90 26.29
CA LEU A 83 -6.23 -3.07 26.00
C LEU A 83 -6.11 -4.09 27.13
N ASN A 84 -7.10 -4.98 27.23
CA ASN A 84 -6.99 -6.14 28.11
C ASN A 84 -5.86 -7.06 27.57
N PRO A 85 -4.92 -7.54 28.40
CA PRO A 85 -3.87 -8.47 28.00
C PRO A 85 -4.34 -9.75 27.29
N GLU A 86 -5.59 -10.17 27.51
CA GLU A 86 -6.21 -11.33 26.84
C GLU A 86 -6.72 -11.01 25.42
N THR A 87 -6.52 -9.79 24.92
CA THR A 87 -6.92 -9.40 23.56
C THR A 87 -5.90 -9.90 22.55
N ASP A 88 -6.35 -10.65 21.55
CA ASP A 88 -5.52 -11.05 20.43
C ASP A 88 -5.54 -9.96 19.34
N LEU A 89 -4.35 -9.60 18.85
CA LEU A 89 -4.14 -8.54 17.88
C LEU A 89 -3.71 -9.12 16.53
N TYR A 90 -4.25 -8.57 15.44
CA TYR A 90 -4.08 -8.99 14.06
C TYR A 90 -3.99 -7.77 13.13
N GLY A 91 -3.71 -7.99 11.84
CA GLY A 91 -3.66 -6.94 10.83
C GLY A 91 -2.23 -6.55 10.50
N THR A 92 -1.92 -5.25 10.48
CA THR A 92 -0.61 -4.65 10.15
C THR A 92 -0.12 -4.81 8.71
N GLY A 93 -0.89 -5.47 7.85
CA GLY A 93 -0.63 -5.53 6.40
C GLY A 93 0.38 -6.60 6.00
N GLU A 94 1.18 -6.28 4.98
CA GLU A 94 2.16 -7.18 4.39
C GLU A 94 3.49 -7.12 5.17
N VAL A 95 3.74 -8.12 6.02
CA VAL A 95 4.95 -8.27 6.82
C VAL A 95 5.27 -9.75 7.05
N ILE A 96 6.51 -10.07 7.41
CA ILE A 96 6.90 -11.41 7.84
C ILE A 96 6.42 -11.69 9.27
N GLY A 97 6.22 -12.99 9.57
CA GLY A 97 6.00 -13.51 10.91
C GLY A 97 4.60 -14.07 11.11
N ASP A 98 4.23 -14.21 12.38
CA ASP A 98 2.97 -14.83 12.74
C ASP A 98 1.77 -13.95 12.39
N LEU A 99 0.63 -14.59 12.15
CA LEU A 99 -0.65 -13.92 11.91
C LEU A 99 -1.11 -13.13 13.16
N ARG A 100 -0.94 -13.73 14.34
CA ARG A 100 -1.17 -13.06 15.63
C ARG A 100 0.00 -12.13 15.93
N ARG A 101 -0.29 -10.85 16.14
CA ARG A 101 0.69 -9.75 16.16
C ARG A 101 1.01 -9.22 17.55
N ASN A 102 0.44 -9.78 18.62
CA ASN A 102 0.79 -9.38 19.99
C ASN A 102 2.31 -9.45 20.24
N GLY A 103 2.88 -8.43 20.86
CA GLY A 103 4.31 -8.36 21.13
C GLY A 103 5.19 -8.03 19.92
N SER A 104 4.59 -7.74 18.75
CA SER A 104 5.33 -7.34 17.54
C SER A 104 5.31 -5.85 17.29
N ASP A 105 6.25 -5.40 16.47
CA ASP A 105 6.33 -4.07 15.90
C ASP A 105 6.45 -4.16 14.37
N VAL A 106 5.90 -3.18 13.66
CA VAL A 106 6.05 -3.03 12.20
C VAL A 106 6.27 -1.57 11.83
N THR A 107 6.99 -1.35 10.73
CA THR A 107 7.14 -0.01 10.13
C THR A 107 6.34 0.09 8.85
N LEU A 108 5.48 1.08 8.79
CA LEU A 108 4.66 1.42 7.63
C LEU A 108 5.43 2.39 6.74
N TRP A 109 6.16 1.83 5.78
CA TRP A 109 6.89 2.57 4.76
C TRP A 109 7.19 1.66 3.56
N ASN A 110 6.44 1.83 2.47
CA ASN A 110 6.60 1.00 1.27
C ASN A 110 8.06 0.99 0.81
N THR A 111 8.66 -0.19 0.73
CA THR A 111 10.10 -0.34 0.47
C THR A 111 10.35 -1.58 -0.35
N ASP A 112 11.19 -1.44 -1.38
CA ASP A 112 11.78 -2.60 -2.04
C ASP A 112 12.74 -3.32 -1.09
N ASN A 113 12.20 -4.38 -0.49
CA ASN A 113 12.89 -5.28 0.40
C ASN A 113 13.06 -6.64 -0.25
N TYR A 114 13.74 -6.67 -1.39
CA TYR A 114 14.17 -7.90 -2.07
C TYR A 114 14.78 -8.93 -1.10
N GLU A 115 14.41 -10.21 -1.29
CA GLU A 115 14.71 -11.34 -0.39
C GLU A 115 14.21 -11.19 1.06
N TYR A 116 13.51 -10.10 1.37
CA TYR A 116 12.88 -9.80 2.65
C TYR A 116 13.87 -9.74 3.84
N GLY A 117 15.17 -9.67 3.55
CA GLY A 117 16.23 -9.73 4.56
C GLY A 117 16.48 -8.39 5.28
N LYS A 118 16.03 -7.26 4.72
CA LYS A 118 16.17 -5.95 5.39
C LYS A 118 15.08 -5.80 6.45
N PHE A 119 15.38 -5.05 7.51
CA PHE A 119 14.42 -4.72 8.57
C PHE A 119 13.70 -5.94 9.16
N GLU A 120 14.31 -7.14 9.08
CA GLU A 120 13.73 -8.40 9.54
C GLU A 120 12.34 -8.69 8.92
N GLY A 121 12.07 -8.19 7.71
CA GLY A 121 10.78 -8.34 7.04
C GLY A 121 9.63 -7.56 7.66
N LYS A 122 9.91 -6.60 8.55
CA LYS A 122 8.91 -5.74 9.22
C LYS A 122 8.47 -4.51 8.40
N GLN A 123 9.09 -4.32 7.24
CA GLN A 123 8.86 -3.22 6.30
C GLN A 123 9.00 -3.77 4.89
N LEU A 124 7.88 -3.95 4.19
CA LEU A 124 7.79 -4.56 2.85
C LEU A 124 7.14 -3.57 1.86
N TYR A 125 6.44 -4.07 0.84
CA TYR A 125 5.99 -3.29 -0.31
C TYR A 125 4.70 -2.52 -0.03
N GLN A 126 3.89 -2.97 0.94
CA GLN A 126 2.64 -2.33 1.33
C GLN A 126 2.62 -1.86 2.78
N ALA A 127 2.02 -0.68 3.00
CA ALA A 127 1.77 -0.09 4.31
C ALA A 127 0.27 -0.08 4.60
N HIS A 128 -0.14 -0.78 5.65
CA HIS A 128 -1.54 -0.81 6.10
C HIS A 128 -1.59 -0.29 7.54
N PRO A 129 -2.14 0.92 7.80
CA PRO A 129 -2.30 1.48 9.16
C PRO A 129 -3.47 0.83 9.94
N TRP A 130 -3.45 -0.49 9.85
CA TRP A 130 -4.39 -1.55 10.18
C TRP A 130 -4.23 -2.29 11.51
N VAL A 131 -5.12 -2.21 12.51
CA VAL A 131 -5.13 -3.20 13.61
C VAL A 131 -6.53 -3.76 13.88
N LEU A 132 -6.65 -5.09 13.91
CA LEU A 132 -7.84 -5.82 14.36
C LEU A 132 -7.57 -6.42 15.74
N GLY A 133 -8.45 -6.19 16.70
CA GLY A 133 -8.43 -6.83 18.01
C GLY A 133 -9.62 -7.74 18.24
N VAL A 134 -9.38 -8.93 18.77
CA VAL A 134 -10.40 -9.92 19.16
C VAL A 134 -10.28 -10.14 20.66
N ARG A 135 -11.35 -9.85 21.40
CA ARG A 135 -11.38 -10.01 22.87
C ARG A 135 -11.68 -11.47 23.24
N ALA A 136 -11.42 -11.82 24.51
CA ALA A 136 -11.70 -13.15 25.04
C ALA A 136 -13.17 -13.60 24.90
N ASP A 137 -14.12 -12.66 24.86
CA ASP A 137 -15.54 -12.93 24.64
C ASP A 137 -15.94 -13.07 23.16
N GLY A 138 -14.98 -12.94 22.23
CA GLY A 138 -15.17 -12.95 20.77
C GLY A 138 -15.55 -11.59 20.18
N SER A 139 -16.01 -10.64 21.01
CA SER A 139 -16.30 -9.29 20.53
C SER A 139 -15.03 -8.63 20.03
N SER A 140 -15.15 -7.86 18.96
CA SER A 140 -13.98 -7.41 18.20
C SER A 140 -13.98 -5.91 18.02
N PHE A 141 -12.81 -5.37 17.67
CA PHE A 141 -12.66 -3.99 17.30
C PHE A 141 -11.59 -3.81 16.22
N GLY A 142 -11.72 -2.73 15.46
CA GLY A 142 -10.76 -2.31 14.45
C GLY A 142 -10.23 -0.93 14.76
N ILE A 143 -8.94 -0.69 14.52
CA ILE A 143 -8.29 0.62 14.64
C ILE A 143 -7.64 0.91 13.28
N LEU A 144 -8.13 1.96 12.62
CA LEU A 144 -7.53 2.53 11.42
C LEU A 144 -6.91 3.88 11.79
N ALA A 145 -5.58 3.98 11.67
CA ALA A 145 -4.91 5.28 11.70
C ALA A 145 -5.03 5.93 10.32
N ASP A 146 -5.81 7.00 10.22
CA ASP A 146 -6.07 7.66 8.94
C ASP A 146 -4.93 8.66 8.63
N ASN A 147 -3.83 8.09 8.14
CA ASN A 147 -2.60 8.81 7.85
C ASN A 147 -1.77 8.02 6.82
N TYR A 148 -0.98 8.73 6.01
CA TYR A 148 -0.11 8.14 4.99
C TYR A 148 1.38 8.44 5.21
N TRP A 149 1.71 9.14 6.30
CA TRP A 149 3.10 9.40 6.67
C TRP A 149 3.79 8.13 7.16
N ARG A 150 5.12 8.15 7.21
CA ARG A 150 5.91 7.07 7.82
C ARG A 150 5.44 6.83 9.26
N GLN A 151 5.07 5.60 9.55
CA GLN A 151 4.52 5.21 10.85
C GLN A 151 5.16 3.94 11.40
N GLU A 152 5.06 3.76 12.70
CA GLU A 152 5.40 2.53 13.40
C GLU A 152 4.20 2.08 14.23
N ILE A 153 3.82 0.81 14.13
CA ILE A 153 2.80 0.18 14.97
C ILE A 153 3.53 -0.75 15.93
N ARG A 154 3.31 -0.60 17.24
CA ARG A 154 3.87 -1.47 18.28
C ARG A 154 2.74 -2.09 19.10
N LEU A 155 2.84 -3.38 19.35
CA LEU A 155 1.75 -4.20 19.91
C LEU A 155 2.16 -4.94 21.20
N GLU A 156 3.17 -4.42 21.90
CA GLU A 156 3.70 -5.01 23.14
C GLU A 156 2.78 -4.80 24.34
N ASN A 157 2.31 -3.57 24.55
CA ASN A 157 1.54 -3.17 25.74
C ASN A 157 0.23 -2.47 25.37
N GLY A 158 -0.54 -3.07 24.46
CA GLY A 158 -1.72 -2.45 23.85
C GLY A 158 -1.46 -2.17 22.37
N VAL A 159 -1.91 -1.01 21.88
CA VAL A 159 -1.61 -0.56 20.52
C VAL A 159 -1.02 0.83 20.58
N ASP A 160 0.22 0.97 20.14
CA ASP A 160 0.89 2.25 19.93
C ASP A 160 1.08 2.48 18.44
N ILE A 161 0.65 3.64 17.95
CA ILE A 161 0.90 4.07 16.57
C ILE A 161 1.64 5.40 16.64
N VAL A 162 2.88 5.42 16.14
CA VAL A 162 3.76 6.59 16.14
C VAL A 162 3.95 7.07 14.71
N SER A 163 3.74 8.36 14.44
CA SER A 163 3.84 8.98 13.12
C SER A 163 4.95 10.02 13.09
N GLU A 164 5.70 10.06 11.99
CA GLU A 164 6.65 11.14 11.69
C GLU A 164 5.97 12.37 11.06
N GLY A 165 4.69 12.25 10.72
CA GLY A 165 3.85 13.33 10.21
C GLY A 165 3.09 14.13 11.27
N PRO A 166 2.19 15.03 10.83
CA PRO A 166 1.32 15.80 11.71
C PRO A 166 0.35 14.90 12.49
N SER A 167 -0.34 15.51 13.46
CA SER A 167 -1.39 14.84 14.23
C SER A 167 -2.53 14.35 13.33
N PHE A 168 -2.89 13.09 13.51
CA PHE A 168 -3.82 12.36 12.65
C PHE A 168 -5.03 11.85 13.43
N ARG A 169 -6.16 11.65 12.75
CA ARG A 169 -7.36 11.06 13.35
C ARG A 169 -7.25 9.53 13.36
N VAL A 170 -7.99 8.89 14.26
CA VAL A 170 -8.17 7.44 14.26
C VAL A 170 -9.65 7.09 14.15
N ILE A 171 -9.94 6.04 13.40
CA ILE A 171 -11.28 5.48 13.25
C ILE A 171 -11.29 4.16 13.99
N VAL A 172 -12.24 4.00 14.91
CA VAL A 172 -12.40 2.80 15.70
C VAL A 172 -13.74 2.17 15.38
N ILE A 173 -13.69 0.88 15.05
CA ILE A 173 -14.87 0.05 14.77
C ILE A 173 -15.06 -0.90 15.95
N GLU A 174 -16.27 -1.02 16.51
CA GLU A 174 -16.62 -2.04 17.51
C GLU A 174 -17.83 -2.85 17.01
N LYS A 175 -17.68 -4.18 16.95
CA LYS A 175 -18.69 -5.15 16.50
C LYS A 175 -18.61 -6.43 17.33
N GLU A 176 -19.60 -7.31 17.20
CA GLU A 176 -19.68 -8.54 17.98
C GLU A 176 -18.75 -9.63 17.44
N THR A 177 -18.31 -9.53 16.18
CA THR A 177 -17.46 -10.53 15.54
C THR A 177 -16.36 -9.90 14.66
N PRO A 178 -15.22 -10.58 14.46
CA PRO A 178 -14.16 -10.06 13.57
C PRO A 178 -14.62 -9.99 12.10
N GLN A 179 -15.56 -10.82 11.67
CA GLN A 179 -16.13 -10.79 10.33
C GLN A 179 -16.87 -9.48 10.07
N GLU A 180 -17.69 -9.04 11.03
CA GLU A 180 -18.40 -7.76 10.94
C GLU A 180 -17.43 -6.57 10.92
N ILE A 181 -16.29 -6.67 11.62
CA ILE A 181 -15.23 -5.66 11.54
C ILE A 181 -14.67 -5.57 10.12
N MET A 182 -14.39 -6.69 9.47
CA MET A 182 -13.86 -6.70 8.10
C MET A 182 -14.87 -6.19 7.07
N VAL A 183 -16.16 -6.48 7.25
CA VAL A 183 -17.23 -5.89 6.41
C VAL A 183 -17.26 -4.36 6.59
N ALA A 184 -17.24 -3.88 7.83
CA ALA A 184 -17.23 -2.44 8.11
C ALA A 184 -15.97 -1.75 7.58
N LEU A 185 -14.80 -2.40 7.65
CA LEU A 185 -13.57 -1.89 7.03
C LEU A 185 -13.75 -1.75 5.51
N GLY A 186 -14.28 -2.78 4.84
CA GLY A 186 -14.56 -2.75 3.40
C GLY A 186 -15.57 -1.67 3.00
N GLU A 187 -16.59 -1.39 3.83
CA GLU A 187 -17.50 -0.27 3.60
C GLU A 187 -16.81 1.10 3.74
N LEU A 188 -15.83 1.22 4.63
CA LEU A 188 -15.10 2.47 4.87
C LEU A 188 -14.07 2.75 3.78
N THR A 189 -13.29 1.74 3.40
CA THR A 189 -12.14 1.87 2.50
C THR A 189 -12.45 1.51 1.06
N GLY A 190 -13.61 0.90 0.81
CA GLY A 190 -13.97 0.33 -0.47
C GLY A 190 -13.65 -1.15 -0.59
N THR A 191 -14.34 -1.81 -1.51
CA THR A 191 -14.14 -3.22 -1.84
C THR A 191 -13.38 -3.36 -3.15
N MET A 192 -12.66 -4.47 -3.32
CA MET A 192 -12.08 -4.80 -4.62
C MET A 192 -13.15 -4.85 -5.72
N ALA A 193 -12.81 -4.37 -6.91
CA ALA A 193 -13.64 -4.59 -8.09
C ALA A 193 -13.74 -6.10 -8.36
N MET A 194 -14.89 -6.57 -8.85
CA MET A 194 -15.07 -7.98 -9.19
C MET A 194 -14.07 -8.38 -10.28
N PRO A 195 -13.10 -9.27 -9.99
CA PRO A 195 -12.15 -9.68 -11.00
C PRO A 195 -12.83 -10.58 -12.04
N PRO A 196 -12.33 -10.62 -13.29
CA PRO A 196 -12.82 -11.58 -14.26
C PRO A 196 -12.47 -13.02 -13.83
N LEU A 197 -13.29 -14.00 -14.23
CA LEU A 197 -13.14 -15.38 -13.77
C LEU A 197 -11.75 -15.97 -14.09
N TRP A 198 -11.17 -15.62 -15.23
CA TRP A 198 -9.85 -16.10 -15.66
C TRP A 198 -8.72 -15.69 -14.71
N ALA A 199 -8.89 -14.63 -13.92
CA ALA A 199 -7.88 -14.18 -12.96
C ALA A 199 -7.70 -15.18 -11.79
N LEU A 200 -8.67 -16.07 -11.56
CA LEU A 200 -8.59 -17.14 -10.57
C LEU A 200 -7.93 -18.42 -11.10
N GLY A 201 -7.69 -18.49 -12.41
CA GLY A 201 -7.04 -19.60 -13.09
C GLY A 201 -5.55 -19.70 -12.79
N TYR A 202 -4.92 -20.79 -13.23
CA TYR A 202 -3.46 -20.90 -13.11
C TYR A 202 -2.79 -19.89 -14.05
N GLN A 203 -1.86 -19.13 -13.51
CA GLN A 203 -1.13 -18.10 -14.25
C GLN A 203 0.34 -18.48 -14.32
N GLN A 204 0.91 -18.44 -15.53
CA GLN A 204 2.32 -18.72 -15.77
C GLN A 204 3.09 -17.41 -15.97
N SER A 205 4.16 -17.23 -15.20
CA SER A 205 5.04 -16.06 -15.29
C SER A 205 6.51 -16.45 -15.19
N ARG A 206 7.37 -15.61 -15.76
CA ARG A 206 8.84 -15.65 -15.66
C ARG A 206 9.38 -14.27 -16.01
N TYR A 207 10.45 -13.86 -15.34
CA TYR A 207 11.33 -12.77 -15.79
C TYR A 207 12.44 -13.32 -16.71
N SER A 208 12.39 -13.20 -18.05
CA SER A 208 11.24 -12.95 -18.93
C SER A 208 10.99 -14.15 -19.85
N TYR A 209 9.88 -14.15 -20.60
CA TYR A 209 9.73 -14.89 -21.85
C TYR A 209 10.04 -13.96 -23.03
N PHE A 210 11.13 -14.23 -23.76
CA PHE A 210 11.56 -13.43 -24.90
C PHE A 210 12.26 -14.33 -25.93
N PRO A 211 12.04 -14.17 -27.24
CA PRO A 211 11.07 -13.27 -27.89
C PRO A 211 9.63 -13.82 -27.82
N ASP A 212 8.70 -13.19 -28.53
CA ASP A 212 7.30 -13.59 -28.65
C ASP A 212 7.11 -15.07 -29.08
N THR A 213 7.99 -15.63 -29.92
CA THR A 213 7.93 -17.04 -30.31
C THR A 213 8.09 -18.00 -29.13
N ASN A 214 8.85 -17.62 -28.09
CA ASN A 214 8.97 -18.43 -26.87
C ASN A 214 7.67 -18.42 -26.07
N VAL A 215 6.91 -17.32 -26.13
CA VAL A 215 5.57 -17.23 -25.51
C VAL A 215 4.59 -18.14 -26.23
N GLN A 216 4.63 -18.16 -27.58
CA GLN A 216 3.79 -19.03 -28.40
C GLN A 216 4.08 -20.51 -28.14
N GLU A 217 5.36 -20.90 -28.15
CA GLU A 217 5.80 -22.27 -27.85
C GLU A 217 5.33 -22.70 -26.45
N LEU A 218 5.47 -21.82 -25.45
CA LEU A 218 4.98 -22.09 -24.09
C LEU A 218 3.48 -22.35 -24.07
N ALA A 219 2.68 -21.53 -24.75
CA ALA A 219 1.24 -21.69 -24.82
C ALA A 219 0.84 -23.02 -25.48
N ASP A 220 1.49 -23.39 -26.60
CA ASP A 220 1.31 -24.68 -27.26
C ASP A 220 1.63 -25.85 -26.30
N GLU A 221 2.78 -25.80 -25.61
CA GLU A 221 3.20 -26.86 -24.71
C GLU A 221 2.25 -27.08 -23.52
N PHE A 222 1.65 -26.02 -22.97
CA PHE A 222 0.60 -26.16 -21.94
C PHE A 222 -0.61 -26.93 -22.48
N ARG A 223 -1.05 -26.61 -23.70
CA ARG A 223 -2.21 -27.25 -24.33
C ARG A 223 -1.92 -28.69 -24.74
N ASP A 224 -0.77 -28.94 -25.35
CA ASP A 224 -0.33 -30.27 -25.78
C ASP A 224 -0.15 -31.21 -24.58
N ARG A 225 0.38 -30.70 -23.47
CA ARG A 225 0.54 -31.46 -22.22
C ARG A 225 -0.73 -31.53 -21.37
N LYS A 226 -1.80 -30.87 -21.79
CA LYS A 226 -3.09 -30.80 -21.08
C LYS A 226 -2.95 -30.28 -19.65
N ILE A 227 -2.09 -29.28 -19.46
CA ILE A 227 -1.93 -28.58 -18.19
C ILE A 227 -2.84 -27.34 -18.25
N PRO A 228 -3.84 -27.21 -17.35
CA PRO A 228 -4.69 -26.03 -17.31
C PRO A 228 -3.88 -24.78 -16.95
N ALA A 229 -4.05 -23.73 -17.74
CA ALA A 229 -3.43 -22.42 -17.54
C ALA A 229 -4.27 -21.37 -18.28
N ASP A 230 -4.56 -20.26 -17.63
CA ASP A 230 -5.47 -19.22 -18.12
C ASP A 230 -4.72 -17.94 -18.51
N VAL A 231 -3.56 -17.67 -17.90
CA VAL A 231 -2.81 -16.41 -18.10
C VAL A 231 -1.34 -16.71 -18.39
N ILE A 232 -0.76 -15.98 -19.34
CA ILE A 232 0.69 -15.87 -19.51
C ILE A 232 1.09 -14.41 -19.29
N TRP A 233 2.09 -14.21 -18.44
CA TRP A 233 2.65 -12.90 -18.13
C TRP A 233 3.83 -12.54 -19.02
N MET A 234 3.87 -11.29 -19.45
CA MET A 234 4.96 -10.66 -20.19
C MET A 234 5.70 -9.71 -19.25
N ASP A 235 6.88 -10.12 -18.84
CA ASP A 235 7.80 -9.35 -17.99
C ASP A 235 8.65 -8.38 -18.85
N ILE A 236 9.43 -7.51 -18.23
CA ILE A 236 9.98 -6.27 -18.79
C ILE A 236 10.71 -6.35 -20.14
N ASP A 237 11.23 -7.51 -20.55
CA ASP A 237 12.00 -7.65 -21.80
C ASP A 237 11.13 -7.49 -23.06
N TYR A 238 9.80 -7.45 -22.95
CA TYR A 238 8.95 -7.11 -24.09
C TYR A 238 9.08 -5.64 -24.52
N MET A 239 9.56 -4.75 -23.65
CA MET A 239 9.63 -3.30 -23.89
C MET A 239 10.85 -2.90 -24.73
N GLU A 240 10.72 -1.86 -25.55
CA GLU A 240 11.85 -1.30 -26.31
C GLU A 240 12.80 -0.53 -25.37
N GLY A 241 13.88 -1.19 -24.94
CA GLY A 241 14.87 -0.57 -24.06
C GLY A 241 14.29 -0.15 -22.70
N PHE A 242 13.35 -0.96 -22.18
CA PHE A 242 12.63 -0.77 -20.92
C PHE A 242 11.77 0.51 -20.87
N ARG A 243 11.33 1.01 -22.03
CA ARG A 243 10.34 2.09 -22.12
C ARG A 243 8.94 1.50 -21.95
N VAL A 244 8.23 1.87 -20.89
CA VAL A 244 6.83 1.47 -20.66
C VAL A 244 5.94 1.79 -21.87
N PHE A 245 4.84 1.07 -22.09
CA PHE A 245 3.95 1.29 -23.24
C PHE A 245 4.61 1.17 -24.64
N THR A 246 5.75 0.48 -24.74
CA THR A 246 6.40 0.15 -26.02
C THR A 246 6.58 -1.35 -26.17
N PHE A 247 6.88 -1.80 -27.39
CA PHE A 247 7.23 -3.19 -27.68
C PHE A 247 8.55 -3.22 -28.43
N ASP A 248 9.46 -4.13 -28.05
CA ASP A 248 10.73 -4.32 -28.74
C ASP A 248 10.45 -4.79 -30.19
N PRO A 249 10.87 -4.03 -31.22
CA PRO A 249 10.49 -4.31 -32.60
C PRO A 249 11.16 -5.57 -33.17
N LYS A 250 12.14 -6.17 -32.47
CA LYS A 250 12.80 -7.41 -32.90
C LYS A 250 12.22 -8.64 -32.22
N GLY A 251 11.93 -8.54 -30.93
CA GLY A 251 11.42 -9.63 -30.11
C GLY A 251 9.90 -9.69 -30.03
N PHE A 252 9.21 -8.55 -30.16
CA PHE A 252 7.75 -8.43 -30.15
C PHE A 252 7.26 -7.56 -31.31
N PRO A 253 7.54 -7.96 -32.58
CA PRO A 253 7.21 -7.15 -33.76
C PRO A 253 5.70 -7.02 -34.02
N ASP A 254 4.88 -7.98 -33.56
CA ASP A 254 3.42 -7.98 -33.74
C ASP A 254 2.70 -8.37 -32.44
N PRO A 255 2.63 -7.46 -31.44
CA PRO A 255 1.99 -7.75 -30.16
C PRO A 255 0.51 -8.09 -30.31
N LYS A 256 -0.17 -7.52 -31.31
CA LYS A 256 -1.56 -7.84 -31.59
C LYS A 256 -1.70 -9.28 -32.10
N GLY A 257 -0.87 -9.69 -33.05
CA GLY A 257 -0.84 -11.07 -33.54
C GLY A 257 -0.50 -12.08 -32.45
N LEU A 258 0.40 -11.75 -31.53
CA LEU A 258 0.69 -12.57 -30.36
C LEU A 258 -0.56 -12.77 -29.47
N ASN A 259 -1.27 -11.69 -29.14
CA ASN A 259 -2.47 -11.79 -28.31
C ASN A 259 -3.60 -12.56 -29.02
N ASP A 260 -3.82 -12.32 -30.31
CA ASP A 260 -4.78 -13.09 -31.12
C ASP A 260 -4.42 -14.61 -31.09
N TYR A 261 -3.13 -14.94 -31.17
CA TYR A 261 -2.65 -16.33 -31.10
C TYR A 261 -2.90 -16.97 -29.72
N LEU A 262 -2.69 -16.22 -28.64
CA LEU A 262 -2.94 -16.67 -27.26
C LEU A 262 -4.45 -16.87 -27.01
N HIS A 263 -5.27 -15.93 -27.45
CA HIS A 263 -6.73 -16.01 -27.33
C HIS A 263 -7.30 -17.22 -28.07
N ALA A 264 -6.75 -17.57 -29.24
CA ALA A 264 -7.14 -18.78 -29.98
C ALA A 264 -6.85 -20.10 -29.23
N ARG A 265 -6.08 -20.03 -28.14
CA ARG A 265 -5.74 -21.14 -27.23
C ARG A 265 -6.34 -20.95 -25.85
N ASP A 266 -7.35 -20.10 -25.70
CA ASP A 266 -7.99 -19.80 -24.42
C ASP A 266 -6.98 -19.29 -23.36
N PHE A 267 -5.96 -18.56 -23.78
CA PHE A 267 -5.09 -17.80 -22.87
C PHE A 267 -5.47 -16.34 -22.81
N LYS A 268 -5.11 -15.70 -21.70
CA LYS A 268 -5.11 -14.27 -21.46
C LYS A 268 -3.69 -13.77 -21.34
N SER A 269 -3.42 -12.59 -21.84
CA SER A 269 -2.10 -11.96 -21.77
C SER A 269 -2.09 -10.85 -20.73
N VAL A 270 -1.11 -10.85 -19.85
CA VAL A 270 -0.90 -9.78 -18.87
C VAL A 270 0.49 -9.18 -19.04
N PHE A 271 0.58 -7.86 -19.21
CA PHE A 271 1.85 -7.17 -19.47
C PHE A 271 2.24 -6.27 -18.30
N MET A 272 3.45 -6.44 -17.79
CA MET A 272 3.98 -5.62 -16.70
C MET A 272 4.18 -4.16 -17.13
N ILE A 273 3.81 -3.20 -16.28
CA ILE A 273 4.13 -1.77 -16.44
C ILE A 273 4.82 -1.26 -15.18
N ASP A 274 5.96 -0.60 -15.35
CA ASP A 274 6.70 0.08 -14.28
C ASP A 274 6.23 1.53 -14.07
N PRO A 275 6.44 2.12 -12.87
CA PRO A 275 6.13 3.52 -12.62
C PRO A 275 7.20 4.48 -13.19
N GLY A 276 8.38 3.99 -13.56
CA GLY A 276 9.49 4.81 -14.05
C GLY A 276 9.43 5.00 -15.57
N VAL A 277 9.31 6.26 -16.01
CA VAL A 277 9.34 6.61 -17.44
C VAL A 277 10.75 7.04 -17.83
N LYS A 278 11.38 6.32 -18.77
CA LYS A 278 12.73 6.66 -19.27
C LYS A 278 12.85 8.14 -19.62
N GLN A 279 13.87 8.78 -19.08
CA GLN A 279 14.23 10.16 -19.40
C GLN A 279 14.89 10.21 -20.79
N ASP A 280 14.07 10.31 -21.83
CA ASP A 280 14.51 10.31 -23.23
C ASP A 280 13.74 11.37 -24.01
N SER A 281 14.45 12.39 -24.51
CA SER A 281 13.85 13.52 -25.21
C SER A 281 13.23 13.14 -26.55
N LEU A 282 13.46 11.94 -27.07
CA LEU A 282 12.83 11.42 -28.28
C LEU A 282 11.65 10.47 -27.98
N TYR A 283 11.41 10.14 -26.72
CA TYR A 283 10.36 9.22 -26.30
C TYR A 283 9.06 9.98 -26.00
N SER A 284 7.98 9.63 -26.70
CA SER A 284 6.70 10.35 -26.66
C SER A 284 6.10 10.49 -25.26
N VAL A 285 6.05 9.40 -24.48
CA VAL A 285 5.48 9.44 -23.11
C VAL A 285 6.28 10.39 -22.22
N TYR A 286 7.60 10.44 -22.37
CA TYR A 286 8.42 11.40 -21.64
C TYR A 286 8.16 12.86 -22.09
N GLN A 287 8.02 13.09 -23.39
CA GLN A 287 7.68 14.42 -23.93
C GLN A 287 6.31 14.91 -23.44
N GLU A 288 5.30 14.04 -23.48
CA GLU A 288 3.94 14.35 -23.03
C GLU A 288 3.90 14.66 -21.54
N GLY A 289 4.53 13.82 -20.71
CA GLY A 289 4.57 14.08 -19.28
C GLY A 289 5.34 15.36 -18.95
N LYS A 290 6.37 15.72 -19.73
CA LYS A 290 7.05 17.02 -19.58
C LYS A 290 6.15 18.19 -19.96
N ALA A 291 5.46 18.09 -21.10
CA ALA A 291 4.58 19.14 -21.62
C ALA A 291 3.35 19.38 -20.73
N GLY A 292 2.79 18.32 -20.15
CA GLY A 292 1.67 18.37 -19.20
C GLY A 292 2.06 18.67 -17.75
N ASN A 293 3.37 18.84 -17.49
CA ASN A 293 3.92 18.99 -16.14
C ASN A 293 3.45 17.85 -15.23
N HIS A 294 3.60 16.60 -15.64
CA HIS A 294 3.09 15.40 -14.95
C HIS A 294 4.10 14.75 -14.01
N TRP A 295 5.37 15.15 -14.06
CA TRP A 295 6.44 14.56 -13.25
C TRP A 295 6.45 15.07 -11.82
N VAL A 296 6.89 14.21 -10.90
CA VAL A 296 7.25 14.61 -9.54
C VAL A 296 8.35 15.67 -9.60
N GLN A 297 8.26 16.67 -8.73
CA GLN A 297 9.22 17.75 -8.63
C GLN A 297 9.91 17.75 -7.26
N ASP A 298 11.16 18.20 -7.22
CA ASP A 298 11.87 18.49 -5.98
C ASP A 298 11.38 19.80 -5.34
N SER A 299 11.92 20.14 -4.16
CA SER A 299 11.55 21.35 -3.43
C SER A 299 11.95 22.67 -4.12
N LEU A 300 12.79 22.61 -5.16
CA LEU A 300 13.18 23.75 -5.99
C LEU A 300 12.32 23.86 -7.26
N GLY A 301 11.38 22.93 -7.46
CA GLY A 301 10.52 22.88 -8.64
C GLY A 301 11.16 22.21 -9.86
N ASN A 302 12.32 21.56 -9.71
CA ASN A 302 12.92 20.78 -10.78
C ASN A 302 12.31 19.39 -10.84
N GLU A 303 12.31 18.77 -12.02
CA GLU A 303 11.91 17.38 -12.17
C GLU A 303 12.78 16.45 -11.31
N TYR A 304 12.12 15.64 -10.48
CA TYR A 304 12.77 14.60 -9.71
C TYR A 304 13.06 13.40 -10.62
N ASN A 305 14.33 13.03 -10.70
CA ASN A 305 14.80 11.90 -11.50
C ASN A 305 15.40 10.81 -10.61
N GLY A 306 15.10 9.56 -10.93
CA GLY A 306 15.68 8.38 -10.30
C GLY A 306 16.34 7.46 -11.32
N GLU A 307 16.85 6.33 -10.85
CA GLU A 307 17.48 5.32 -11.69
C GLU A 307 16.84 3.94 -11.45
N VAL A 308 16.31 3.33 -12.51
CA VAL A 308 15.67 2.00 -12.53
C VAL A 308 16.01 1.31 -13.87
N TRP A 309 15.21 0.33 -14.33
CA TRP A 309 15.51 -0.52 -15.49
C TRP A 309 16.00 0.20 -16.76
N PRO A 310 15.32 1.26 -17.27
CA PRO A 310 15.80 2.00 -18.43
C PRO A 310 16.97 2.97 -18.14
N GLY A 311 17.56 2.98 -16.95
CA GLY A 311 18.50 3.99 -16.47
C GLY A 311 17.76 5.16 -15.83
N GLN A 312 18.12 6.40 -16.21
CA GLN A 312 17.47 7.60 -15.68
C GLN A 312 15.99 7.65 -16.07
N VAL A 313 15.12 7.93 -15.08
CA VAL A 313 13.67 8.04 -15.25
C VAL A 313 13.10 9.25 -14.55
N ALA A 314 11.95 9.71 -15.05
CA ALA A 314 11.01 10.53 -14.31
C ALA A 314 9.86 9.67 -13.77
N PHE A 315 9.27 10.09 -12.65
CA PHE A 315 8.10 9.43 -12.05
C PHE A 315 6.86 10.31 -12.21
N PRO A 316 5.71 9.77 -12.67
CA PRO A 316 4.45 10.49 -12.65
C PRO A 316 4.04 10.87 -11.23
N ASP A 317 3.61 12.12 -11.03
CA ASP A 317 3.01 12.57 -9.78
C ASP A 317 1.54 12.14 -9.70
N TYR A 318 1.31 10.95 -9.16
CA TYR A 318 -0.04 10.40 -8.98
C TYR A 318 -0.89 11.13 -7.94
N THR A 319 -0.36 12.12 -7.21
CA THR A 319 -1.18 12.94 -6.30
C THR A 319 -2.08 13.92 -7.06
N ARG A 320 -1.81 14.13 -8.35
CA ARG A 320 -2.52 15.09 -9.19
C ARG A 320 -3.55 14.40 -10.09
N PRO A 321 -4.83 14.81 -10.05
CA PRO A 321 -5.88 14.23 -10.89
C PRO A 321 -5.59 14.30 -12.39
N GLU A 322 -4.94 15.37 -12.86
CA GLU A 322 -4.58 15.51 -14.28
C GLU A 322 -3.50 14.50 -14.70
N THR A 323 -2.54 14.19 -13.83
CA THR A 323 -1.54 13.13 -14.09
C THR A 323 -2.19 11.75 -14.10
N GLN A 324 -3.13 11.48 -13.18
CA GLN A 324 -3.88 10.21 -13.17
C GLN A 324 -4.65 10.01 -14.48
N LYS A 325 -5.33 11.06 -14.98
CA LYS A 325 -6.05 11.01 -16.27
C LYS A 325 -5.12 10.79 -17.46
N TRP A 326 -3.99 11.51 -17.51
CA TRP A 326 -2.99 11.34 -18.57
C TRP A 326 -2.42 9.92 -18.56
N TRP A 327 -1.97 9.42 -17.41
CA TRP A 327 -1.42 8.07 -17.28
C TRP A 327 -2.44 7.00 -17.69
N ALA A 328 -3.70 7.13 -17.24
CA ALA A 328 -4.78 6.24 -17.66
C ALA A 328 -5.01 6.26 -19.18
N SER A 329 -4.83 7.40 -19.84
CA SER A 329 -5.01 7.52 -21.29
C SER A 329 -3.99 6.70 -22.09
N LEU A 330 -2.77 6.52 -21.56
CA LEU A 330 -1.69 5.73 -22.18
C LEU A 330 -2.07 4.24 -22.33
N TYR A 331 -2.93 3.73 -21.42
CA TYR A 331 -3.42 2.37 -21.51
C TYR A 331 -4.40 2.17 -22.67
N THR A 332 -5.00 3.21 -23.23
CA THR A 332 -6.03 3.05 -24.29
C THR A 332 -5.46 2.35 -25.51
N ASP A 333 -4.39 2.90 -26.10
CA ASP A 333 -3.76 2.33 -27.29
C ASP A 333 -2.98 1.05 -26.97
N PHE A 334 -2.43 0.95 -25.75
CA PHE A 334 -1.76 -0.25 -25.28
C PHE A 334 -2.72 -1.44 -25.19
N MET A 335 -3.87 -1.27 -24.52
CA MET A 335 -4.91 -2.30 -24.40
C MET A 335 -5.58 -2.64 -25.73
N ASN A 336 -5.64 -1.70 -26.68
CA ASN A 336 -6.15 -1.94 -28.04
C ASN A 336 -5.32 -2.97 -28.84
N MET A 337 -4.14 -3.36 -28.34
CA MET A 337 -3.36 -4.48 -28.89
C MET A 337 -3.92 -5.85 -28.50
N GLY A 338 -5.08 -5.92 -27.84
CA GLY A 338 -5.69 -7.19 -27.41
C GLY A 338 -5.16 -7.70 -26.07
N ILE A 339 -4.57 -6.83 -25.26
CA ILE A 339 -4.08 -7.15 -23.91
C ILE A 339 -5.27 -7.31 -22.96
N ASP A 340 -5.18 -8.26 -22.01
CA ASP A 340 -6.27 -8.56 -21.08
C ASP A 340 -6.05 -7.97 -19.67
N GLY A 341 -4.80 -7.73 -19.26
CA GLY A 341 -4.48 -7.18 -17.93
C GLY A 341 -3.08 -6.63 -17.77
#